data_AF-A0A8J2YND6-F1
#
_entry.id   AF-A0A8J2YND6-F1
#
_cell.length_a   1.000
_cell.length_b   1.000
_cell.length_c   1.000
_cell.angle_alpha   90.00
_cell.angle_beta   90.00
_cell.angle_gamma   90.00
#
_symmetry.space_group_name_H-M   'P 1'
#
loop_
_entity.id
_entity.type
_entity.pdbx_description
1 polymer ?
#
loop_
_entity_poly.entity_id
_entity_poly.type
_entity_poly.pdbx_seq_one_letter_code
_entity_poly.pdbx_strand_id
1 'polypeptide(L)'
;MYLLNLGYQWSNNELADGVIINASGIHIQQANRREQIENAKWKLFDPQFYLKSLDLEQCKKTCERLSTYPWFGGSAITFDSGEYTPTAWFQEHKENVQWNNLIPSEESEIMDLIRDCLAFQESIGVTHLIAPLPIIENPEDEFALQLKWIDVVERLQDEFEKPILVTLAFLDNLFFYEPPLTNKLFQTMLDNLAVRTELDGVYVVPIQTNDSSTKVDDKYVVESILHICNILSQNEKVVVTNYIDSLGFACLGAGATAFGSGYSNKDKRMCFNDFIDASGGRSYPRFYSHNLISDLYSNRDLSKIRDVRLLRLIKEDITNISKDLFNELISGGSANNVPNWRESLNNITASKQHRILCFKEKTNELLEIEGIEEKESYILGWLQNAEAFRLLLDSKLQDNPLSDDSRHISLWLGAFESYLNNR
;
A
#
# COMPACT_ATOMS: atom_id res chain seq x y z
N MET A 1 7.26 -5.97 -8.64
CA MET A 1 7.75 -6.57 -7.37
C MET A 1 6.75 -6.35 -6.24
N TYR A 2 6.65 -7.29 -5.28
CA TYR A 2 5.85 -7.11 -4.07
C TYR A 2 6.70 -6.54 -2.93
N LEU A 3 6.22 -5.47 -2.30
CA LEU A 3 6.83 -4.83 -1.15
C LEU A 3 5.94 -4.97 0.08
N LEU A 4 6.49 -5.47 1.18
CA LEU A 4 5.76 -5.58 2.44
C LEU A 4 5.71 -4.22 3.14
N ASN A 5 4.50 -3.69 3.34
CA ASN A 5 4.28 -2.55 4.22
C ASN A 5 4.57 -2.95 5.67
N LEU A 6 5.64 -2.38 6.22
CA LEU A 6 6.00 -2.48 7.62
C LEU A 6 5.32 -1.34 8.37
N GLY A 7 4.23 -1.66 9.06
CA GLY A 7 3.70 -0.82 10.13
C GLY A 7 4.63 -0.80 11.34
N TYR A 8 4.06 -0.80 12.55
CA TYR A 8 4.85 -0.79 13.79
C TYR A 8 5.61 -2.12 14.04
N GLN A 9 5.18 -3.22 13.41
CA GLN A 9 5.78 -4.55 13.55
C GLN A 9 6.74 -4.87 12.41
N TRP A 10 8.03 -4.92 12.70
CA TRP A 10 9.11 -5.20 11.74
C TRP A 10 9.49 -6.67 11.70
N SER A 11 8.51 -7.53 11.45
CA SER A 11 8.69 -8.97 11.33
C SER A 11 8.23 -9.47 9.97
N ASN A 12 8.76 -10.61 9.52
CA ASN A 12 8.48 -11.24 8.24
C ASN A 12 9.04 -10.49 7.02
N ASN A 13 9.97 -9.55 7.23
CA ASN A 13 10.63 -8.85 6.13
C ASN A 13 11.46 -9.82 5.27
N GLU A 14 11.98 -10.88 5.88
CA GLU A 14 12.71 -11.97 5.24
C GLU A 14 11.84 -12.80 4.27
N LEU A 15 10.51 -12.71 4.38
CA LEU A 15 9.58 -13.43 3.51
C LEU A 15 9.21 -12.64 2.24
N ALA A 16 9.48 -11.34 2.18
CA ALA A 16 9.17 -10.48 1.03
C ALA A 16 10.41 -10.21 0.15
N ASP A 17 10.23 -9.67 -1.06
CA ASP A 17 11.35 -9.20 -1.90
C ASP A 17 11.83 -7.81 -1.49
N GLY A 18 10.91 -6.98 -1.01
CA GLY A 18 11.23 -5.66 -0.48
C GLY A 18 10.26 -5.22 0.60
N VAL A 19 10.53 -4.05 1.16
CA VAL A 19 9.81 -3.49 2.30
C VAL A 19 9.57 -1.99 2.12
N ILE A 20 8.46 -1.52 2.67
CA ILE A 20 8.14 -0.10 2.81
C ILE A 20 8.00 0.19 4.30
N ILE A 21 8.79 1.13 4.81
CA ILE A 21 8.72 1.58 6.20
C ILE A 21 7.86 2.84 6.25
N ASN A 22 6.80 2.81 7.07
CA ASN A 22 5.88 3.94 7.19
C ASN A 22 6.29 4.88 8.33
N ALA A 23 6.44 6.18 8.05
CA ALA A 23 6.77 7.20 9.06
C ALA A 23 5.77 7.20 10.24
N SER A 24 4.48 6.95 10.00
CA SER A 24 3.45 6.85 11.06
C SER A 24 3.57 5.58 11.93
N GLY A 25 4.31 4.59 11.48
CA GLY A 25 4.48 3.31 12.17
C GLY A 25 5.50 3.37 13.31
N ILE A 26 6.49 4.27 13.21
CA ILE A 26 7.64 4.35 14.12
C ILE A 26 8.13 5.80 14.26
N HIS A 27 8.77 6.14 15.39
CA HIS A 27 9.37 7.46 15.57
C HIS A 27 10.83 7.50 15.06
N ILE A 28 11.36 8.69 14.78
CA ILE A 28 12.67 8.88 14.13
C ILE A 28 13.82 8.13 14.81
N GLN A 29 13.91 8.17 16.14
CA GLN A 29 14.99 7.49 16.88
C GLN A 29 14.89 5.96 16.82
N GLN A 30 13.68 5.42 16.64
CA GLN A 30 13.49 4.00 16.40
C GLN A 30 13.86 3.63 14.96
N ALA A 31 13.62 4.51 13.99
CA ALA A 31 14.06 4.33 12.62
C ALA A 31 15.59 4.28 12.51
N ASN A 32 16.29 5.22 13.17
CA ASN A 32 17.75 5.34 13.15
C ASN A 32 18.49 4.15 13.76
N ARG A 33 17.89 3.47 14.75
CA ARG A 33 18.58 2.41 15.52
C ARG A 33 18.36 1.01 15.00
N ARG A 34 17.36 0.79 14.14
CA ARG A 34 17.05 -0.56 13.68
C ARG A 34 18.09 -0.96 12.64
N GLU A 35 18.77 -2.07 12.94
CA GLU A 35 19.70 -2.72 12.01
C GLU A 35 19.06 -2.82 10.63
N GLN A 36 19.89 -2.57 9.62
CA GLN A 36 19.46 -2.48 8.25
C GLN A 36 18.73 -3.77 7.87
N ILE A 37 17.59 -3.65 7.19
CA ILE A 37 16.96 -4.79 6.51
C ILE A 37 17.85 -5.10 5.31
N GLU A 38 19.04 -5.67 5.57
CA GLU A 38 20.17 -5.75 4.61
C GLU A 38 19.83 -6.63 3.40
N ASN A 39 18.95 -7.60 3.58
CA ASN A 39 18.61 -8.58 2.53
C ASN A 39 17.43 -8.17 1.65
N ALA A 40 16.79 -7.03 1.90
CA ALA A 40 15.67 -6.58 1.07
C ALA A 40 16.19 -5.99 -0.25
N LYS A 41 15.71 -6.51 -1.40
CA LYS A 41 16.06 -6.00 -2.73
C LYS A 41 15.62 -4.55 -2.90
N TRP A 42 14.47 -4.23 -2.30
CA TRP A 42 13.90 -2.89 -2.27
C TRP A 42 13.61 -2.52 -0.82
N LYS A 43 14.13 -1.37 -0.41
CA LYS A 43 13.87 -0.79 0.90
C LYS A 43 13.43 0.65 0.67
N LEU A 44 12.19 0.95 1.00
CA LEU A 44 11.61 2.28 0.89
C LEU A 44 11.25 2.80 2.28
N PHE A 45 11.24 4.12 2.42
CA PHE A 45 10.69 4.79 3.59
C PHE A 45 9.65 5.78 3.09
N ASP A 46 8.37 5.51 3.38
CA ASP A 46 7.28 6.39 3.03
C ASP A 46 7.24 7.56 4.02
N PRO A 47 7.48 8.80 3.58
CA PRO A 47 7.47 9.97 4.46
C PRO A 47 6.06 10.34 4.94
N GLN A 48 5.02 9.83 4.26
CA GLN A 48 3.61 10.02 4.58
C GLN A 48 3.19 11.48 4.81
N PHE A 49 3.78 12.41 4.07
CA PHE A 49 3.47 13.85 4.23
C PHE A 49 2.02 14.18 3.92
N TYR A 50 1.33 13.35 3.14
CA TYR A 50 -0.13 13.41 2.94
C TYR A 50 -0.96 13.18 4.22
N LEU A 51 -0.34 12.82 5.36
CA LEU A 51 -0.97 12.78 6.69
C LEU A 51 -0.83 14.10 7.48
N LYS A 52 -0.27 15.16 6.89
CA LYS A 52 -0.08 16.47 7.54
C LYS A 52 -1.39 17.12 8.01
N SER A 53 -2.50 16.80 7.33
CA SER A 53 -3.84 17.31 7.64
C SER A 53 -4.57 16.58 8.76
N LEU A 54 -3.97 15.53 9.36
CA LEU A 54 -4.60 14.81 10.46
C LEU A 54 -4.90 15.74 11.66
N ASP A 55 -6.05 15.50 12.29
CA ASP A 55 -6.44 16.16 13.53
C ASP A 55 -5.69 15.56 14.73
N LEU A 56 -4.94 16.40 15.47
CA LEU A 56 -4.13 15.96 16.61
C LEU A 56 -4.96 15.35 17.74
N GLU A 57 -6.17 15.85 17.98
CA GLU A 57 -7.02 15.37 19.08
C GLU A 57 -7.53 13.96 18.80
N GLN A 58 -7.90 13.67 17.54
CA GLN A 58 -8.41 12.38 17.12
C GLN A 58 -7.32 11.37 16.77
N CYS A 59 -6.16 11.83 16.28
CA CYS A 59 -5.09 10.98 15.73
C CYS A 59 -3.79 11.07 16.54
N LYS A 60 -3.88 11.33 17.85
CA LYS A 60 -2.77 11.68 18.73
C LYS A 60 -1.54 10.76 18.57
N LYS A 61 -1.70 9.43 18.63
CA LYS A 61 -0.55 8.50 18.52
C LYS A 61 0.17 8.58 17.18
N THR A 62 -0.56 8.89 16.11
CA THR A 62 0.00 9.03 14.76
C THR A 62 0.76 10.35 14.68
N CYS A 63 0.11 11.44 15.07
CA CYS A 63 0.71 12.78 15.08
C CYS A 63 1.97 12.83 15.97
N GLU A 64 1.93 12.23 17.17
CA GLU A 64 3.09 12.09 18.08
C GLU A 64 4.31 11.45 17.41
N ARG A 65 4.12 10.45 16.54
CA ARG A 65 5.24 9.82 15.84
C ARG A 65 5.70 10.66 14.67
N LEU A 66 4.77 11.16 13.87
CA LEU A 66 5.07 11.96 12.69
C LEU A 66 5.79 13.25 13.08
N SER A 67 5.40 13.93 14.16
CA SER A 67 6.07 15.13 14.68
C SER A 67 7.52 14.91 15.09
N THR A 68 8.02 13.67 15.17
CA THR A 68 9.44 13.43 15.41
C THR A 68 10.31 13.66 14.17
N TYR A 69 9.72 13.68 12.97
CA TYR A 69 10.45 13.86 11.72
C TYR A 69 10.55 15.34 11.33
N PRO A 70 11.69 15.80 10.78
CA PRO A 70 11.91 17.21 10.43
C PRO A 70 10.83 17.80 9.52
N TRP A 71 10.38 17.05 8.52
CA TRP A 71 9.34 17.50 7.60
C TRP A 71 7.93 17.63 8.22
N PHE A 72 7.76 17.21 9.47
CA PHE A 72 6.57 17.48 10.26
C PHE A 72 6.77 18.60 11.31
N GLY A 73 7.95 19.22 11.37
CA GLY A 73 8.34 20.23 12.36
C GLY A 73 9.42 19.76 13.33
N GLY A 74 9.68 18.44 13.39
CA GLY A 74 10.68 17.85 14.25
C GLY A 74 10.35 17.92 15.75
N SER A 75 11.21 17.29 16.55
CA SER A 75 11.09 17.35 18.01
C SER A 75 11.72 18.61 18.57
N ALA A 76 11.01 19.31 19.45
CA ALA A 76 11.57 20.43 20.24
C ALA A 76 12.68 19.98 21.21
N ILE A 77 12.74 18.68 21.51
CA ILE A 77 13.72 18.08 22.42
C ILE A 77 14.73 17.29 21.60
N THR A 78 16.01 17.63 21.74
CA THR A 78 17.12 16.95 21.06
C THR A 78 17.37 15.58 21.70
N PHE A 79 17.62 14.57 20.89
CA PHE A 79 17.97 13.25 21.40
C PHE A 79 19.47 13.16 21.70
N ASP A 80 19.83 12.91 22.96
CA ASP A 80 21.18 12.53 23.37
C ASP A 80 21.17 11.10 23.92
N SER A 81 21.97 10.21 23.33
CA SER A 81 22.08 8.81 23.75
C SER A 81 22.72 8.61 25.12
N GLY A 82 23.47 9.60 25.63
CA GLY A 82 24.03 9.62 26.98
C GLY A 82 23.01 9.99 28.06
N GLU A 83 21.95 10.69 27.69
CA GLU A 83 20.90 11.16 28.62
C GLU A 83 19.62 10.32 28.49
N TYR A 84 19.28 9.88 27.28
CA TYR A 84 18.01 9.21 26.99
C TYR A 84 18.17 7.82 26.36
N THR A 85 17.26 6.94 26.76
CA THR A 85 16.84 5.84 25.88
C THR A 85 15.83 6.37 24.86
N PRO A 86 15.71 5.80 23.65
CA PRO A 86 14.73 6.23 22.66
C PRO A 86 13.30 6.25 23.18
N THR A 87 12.96 5.27 24.03
CA THR A 87 11.65 5.18 24.68
C THR A 87 11.42 6.32 25.66
N ALA A 88 12.42 6.66 26.48
CA ALA A 88 12.33 7.77 27.44
C ALA A 88 12.21 9.11 26.72
N TRP A 89 13.05 9.35 25.72
CA TRP A 89 12.99 10.56 24.88
C TRP A 89 11.64 10.70 24.20
N PHE A 90 11.11 9.62 23.62
CA PHE A 90 9.83 9.66 22.93
C PHE A 90 8.68 9.94 23.91
N GLN A 91 8.77 9.43 25.15
CA GLN A 91 7.76 9.72 26.16
C GLN A 91 7.71 11.21 26.53
N GLU A 92 8.87 11.86 26.62
CA GLU A 92 8.94 13.31 26.85
C GLU A 92 8.50 14.13 25.62
N HIS A 93 8.83 13.66 24.42
CA HIS A 93 8.33 14.27 23.18
C HIS A 93 6.79 14.32 23.13
N LYS A 94 6.11 13.25 23.56
CA LYS A 94 4.64 13.19 23.59
C LYS A 94 3.99 14.27 24.46
N GLU A 95 4.69 14.73 25.48
CA GLU A 95 4.20 15.78 26.38
C GLU A 95 4.34 17.17 25.75
N ASN A 96 5.17 17.30 24.71
CA ASN A 96 5.54 18.56 24.05
C ASN A 96 5.35 18.52 22.52
N VAL A 97 4.38 17.74 22.02
CA VAL A 97 4.13 17.59 20.58
C VAL A 97 3.79 18.95 19.97
N GLN A 98 4.56 19.32 18.94
CA GLN A 98 4.25 20.45 18.08
C GLN A 98 3.69 19.92 16.77
N TRP A 99 2.37 20.01 16.61
CA TRP A 99 1.70 19.61 15.37
C TRP A 99 1.32 20.84 14.57
N ASN A 100 2.14 21.16 13.57
CA ASN A 100 1.78 22.16 12.56
C ASN A 100 1.12 21.43 11.38
N ASN A 101 -0.13 21.74 11.07
CA ASN A 101 -0.87 21.16 9.95
C ASN A 101 -0.79 22.02 8.67
N LEU A 102 -0.03 23.11 8.68
CA LEU A 102 0.16 23.97 7.52
C LEU A 102 1.13 23.32 6.52
N ILE A 103 0.77 23.38 5.25
CA ILE A 103 1.63 23.00 4.12
C ILE A 103 2.46 24.23 3.75
N PRO A 104 3.79 24.15 3.75
CA PRO A 104 4.64 25.27 3.34
C PRO A 104 4.33 25.72 1.90
N SER A 105 4.24 27.04 1.72
CA SER A 105 4.06 27.66 0.42
C SER A 105 5.33 28.31 -0.10
N GLU A 106 6.29 28.66 0.76
CA GLU A 106 7.52 29.34 0.33
C GLU A 106 8.55 28.35 -0.20
N GLU A 107 9.19 28.69 -1.32
CA GLU A 107 10.08 27.76 -2.03
C GLU A 107 11.26 27.30 -1.16
N SER A 108 11.84 28.20 -0.37
CA SER A 108 12.94 27.86 0.55
C SER A 108 12.51 26.88 1.64
N GLU A 109 11.31 27.04 2.19
CA GLU A 109 10.76 26.12 3.20
C GLU A 109 10.48 24.75 2.61
N ILE A 110 9.93 24.70 1.39
CA ILE A 110 9.71 23.46 0.65
C ILE A 110 11.04 22.74 0.39
N MET A 111 12.07 23.48 -0.04
CA MET A 111 13.40 22.94 -0.32
C MET A 111 14.06 22.35 0.92
N ASP A 112 14.05 23.06 2.04
CA ASP A 112 14.64 22.57 3.29
C ASP A 112 13.90 21.32 3.80
N LEU A 113 12.57 21.32 3.73
CA LEU A 113 11.74 20.19 4.11
C LEU A 113 12.03 18.93 3.28
N ILE A 114 12.07 19.07 1.95
CA ILE A 114 12.36 17.95 1.05
C ILE A 114 13.79 17.46 1.29
N ARG A 115 14.77 18.36 1.39
CA ARG A 115 16.17 18.01 1.64
C ARG A 115 16.33 17.23 2.94
N ASP A 116 15.74 17.69 4.05
CA ASP A 116 15.79 17.00 5.33
C ASP A 116 15.14 15.60 5.26
N CYS A 117 14.05 15.48 4.50
CA CYS A 117 13.37 14.21 4.29
C CYS A 117 14.24 13.20 3.52
N LEU A 118 14.83 13.64 2.40
CA LEU A 118 15.68 12.81 1.56
C LEU A 118 16.98 12.43 2.29
N ALA A 119 17.62 13.37 2.99
CA ALA A 119 18.83 13.11 3.78
C ALA A 119 18.58 12.09 4.92
N PHE A 120 17.43 12.19 5.60
CA PHE A 120 17.05 11.18 6.58
C PHE A 120 16.91 9.79 5.93
N GLN A 121 16.19 9.70 4.81
CA GLN A 121 16.00 8.43 4.10
C GLN A 121 17.33 7.82 3.64
N GLU A 122 18.26 8.64 3.14
CA GLU A 122 19.60 8.22 2.79
C GLU A 122 20.36 7.65 4.00
N SER A 123 20.28 8.34 5.15
CA SER A 123 20.95 7.93 6.39
C SER A 123 20.50 6.56 6.93
N ILE A 124 19.24 6.18 6.68
CA ILE A 124 18.72 4.85 7.04
C ILE A 124 18.92 3.81 5.92
N GLY A 125 19.61 4.17 4.83
CA GLY A 125 20.02 3.25 3.78
C GLY A 125 18.87 2.70 2.94
N VAL A 126 17.89 3.53 2.56
CA VAL A 126 16.87 3.13 1.57
C VAL A 126 17.49 2.89 0.19
N THR A 127 16.80 2.15 -0.68
CA THR A 127 17.20 1.90 -2.07
C THR A 127 16.77 3.00 -3.03
N HIS A 128 15.63 3.63 -2.76
CA HIS A 128 15.08 4.75 -3.50
C HIS A 128 14.57 5.77 -2.49
N LEU A 129 14.73 7.04 -2.79
CA LEU A 129 14.23 8.12 -1.96
C LEU A 129 12.80 8.46 -2.40
N ILE A 130 11.92 8.79 -1.44
CA ILE A 130 10.56 9.25 -1.74
C ILE A 130 10.46 10.71 -1.32
N ALA A 131 10.32 11.61 -2.29
CA ALA A 131 10.12 13.03 -2.01
C ALA A 131 8.69 13.27 -1.49
N PRO A 132 8.53 13.94 -0.34
CA PRO A 132 7.20 14.25 0.21
C PRO A 132 6.53 15.33 -0.64
N LEU A 133 5.29 15.10 -1.06
CA LEU A 133 4.45 16.10 -1.74
C LEU A 133 3.11 16.25 -1.00
N PRO A 134 2.46 17.43 -1.08
CA PRO A 134 1.12 17.62 -0.54
C PRO A 134 0.08 16.82 -1.32
N ILE A 135 -1.00 16.44 -0.64
CA ILE A 135 -2.12 15.70 -1.22
C ILE A 135 -2.80 16.51 -2.33
N ILE A 136 -3.20 15.84 -3.40
CA ILE A 136 -4.14 16.37 -4.39
C ILE A 136 -5.55 16.16 -3.83
N GLU A 137 -6.19 17.25 -3.44
CA GLU A 137 -7.53 17.23 -2.81
C GLU A 137 -8.53 18.21 -3.45
N ASN A 138 -8.06 19.14 -4.29
CA ASN A 138 -8.91 20.12 -4.96
C ASN A 138 -8.65 20.09 -6.49
N PRO A 139 -9.65 19.78 -7.33
CA PRO A 139 -9.48 19.81 -8.78
C PRO A 139 -9.27 21.22 -9.33
N GLU A 140 -9.70 22.27 -8.62
CA GLU A 140 -9.53 23.67 -9.04
C GLU A 140 -8.07 24.16 -8.95
N ASP A 141 -7.21 23.48 -8.18
CA ASP A 141 -5.77 23.79 -8.12
C ASP A 141 -5.06 23.39 -9.42
N GLU A 142 -5.69 22.55 -10.25
CA GLU A 142 -5.14 22.06 -11.52
C GLU A 142 -3.71 21.51 -11.38
N PHE A 143 -3.40 20.86 -10.24
CA PHE A 143 -2.10 20.26 -9.91
C PHE A 143 -0.96 21.28 -9.70
N ALA A 144 -1.26 22.58 -9.61
CA ALA A 144 -0.27 23.65 -9.51
C ALA A 144 0.60 23.57 -8.25
N LEU A 145 0.00 23.25 -7.09
CA LEU A 145 0.74 23.11 -5.84
C LEU A 145 1.75 21.97 -5.94
N GLN A 146 1.37 20.82 -6.50
CA GLN A 146 2.26 19.69 -6.67
C GLN A 146 3.39 20.01 -7.64
N LEU A 147 3.12 20.70 -8.76
CA LEU A 147 4.16 21.10 -9.71
C LEU A 147 5.24 21.97 -9.05
N LYS A 148 4.85 22.89 -8.17
CA LYS A 148 5.81 23.70 -7.41
C LYS A 148 6.76 22.83 -6.57
N TRP A 149 6.25 21.78 -5.95
CA TRP A 149 7.07 20.86 -5.15
C TRP A 149 7.95 19.97 -6.03
N ILE A 150 7.44 19.51 -7.18
CA ILE A 150 8.22 18.72 -8.16
C ILE A 150 9.40 19.55 -8.68
N ASP A 151 9.19 20.81 -9.01
CA ASP A 151 10.27 21.71 -9.46
C ASP A 151 11.38 21.88 -8.42
N VAL A 152 11.06 21.75 -7.12
CA VAL A 152 12.06 21.76 -6.05
C VAL A 152 12.78 20.42 -5.97
N VAL A 153 12.08 19.30 -6.15
CA VAL A 153 12.70 17.96 -6.20
C VAL A 153 13.73 17.86 -7.32
N GLU A 154 13.40 18.31 -8.53
CA GLU A 154 14.33 18.30 -9.68
C GLU A 154 15.61 19.10 -9.40
N ARG A 155 15.51 20.21 -8.66
CA ARG A 155 16.68 21.01 -8.28
C ARG A 155 17.55 20.36 -7.20
N LEU A 156 16.95 19.48 -6.39
CA LEU A 156 17.64 18.75 -5.34
C LEU A 156 18.20 17.41 -5.83
N GLN A 157 17.85 16.97 -7.04
CA GLN A 157 18.18 15.63 -7.53
C GLN A 157 19.69 15.38 -7.57
N ASP A 158 20.48 16.36 -8.00
CA ASP A 158 21.93 16.28 -8.03
C ASP A 158 22.60 16.22 -6.64
N GLU A 159 21.86 16.52 -5.56
CA GLU A 159 22.37 16.42 -4.18
C GLU A 159 22.36 14.96 -3.66
N PHE A 160 21.66 14.03 -4.33
CA PHE A 160 21.47 12.66 -3.85
C PHE A 160 21.89 11.63 -4.92
N GLU A 161 22.58 10.56 -4.50
CA GLU A 161 23.05 9.52 -5.43
C GLU A 161 21.96 8.51 -5.84
N LYS A 162 20.84 8.49 -5.11
CA LYS A 162 19.78 7.48 -5.26
C LYS A 162 18.61 8.03 -6.07
N PRO A 163 17.91 7.17 -6.83
CA PRO A 163 16.73 7.60 -7.57
C PRO A 163 15.66 8.19 -6.63
N ILE A 164 15.05 9.30 -7.05
CA ILE A 164 14.03 10.02 -6.28
C ILE A 164 12.63 9.81 -6.91
N LEU A 165 11.73 9.23 -6.13
CA LEU A 165 10.33 9.06 -6.48
C LEU A 165 9.51 10.19 -5.88
N VAL A 166 8.79 10.96 -6.69
CA VAL A 166 7.84 11.96 -6.15
C VAL A 166 6.59 11.28 -5.66
N THR A 167 6.11 11.68 -4.48
CA THR A 167 4.83 11.19 -3.95
C THR A 167 3.66 11.72 -4.77
N LEU A 168 2.83 10.84 -5.32
CA LEU A 168 1.57 11.20 -5.96
C LEU A 168 0.41 10.72 -5.10
N ALA A 169 0.09 11.50 -4.05
CA ALA A 169 -1.01 11.21 -3.15
C ALA A 169 -2.27 11.99 -3.55
N PHE A 170 -3.40 11.31 -3.73
CA PHE A 170 -4.66 11.94 -4.15
C PHE A 170 -5.86 11.35 -3.44
N LEU A 171 -6.89 12.16 -3.20
CA LEU A 171 -8.19 11.66 -2.77
C LEU A 171 -8.88 10.92 -3.92
N ASP A 172 -9.37 9.72 -3.67
CA ASP A 172 -10.00 8.87 -4.69
C ASP A 172 -11.28 9.50 -5.28
N ASN A 173 -12.03 10.26 -4.47
CA ASN A 173 -13.26 10.93 -4.89
C ASN A 173 -13.07 11.96 -6.01
N LEU A 174 -11.85 12.40 -6.29
CA LEU A 174 -11.52 13.27 -7.42
C LEU A 174 -11.79 12.60 -8.78
N PHE A 175 -11.88 11.26 -8.80
CA PHE A 175 -12.02 10.48 -10.02
C PHE A 175 -13.36 9.73 -10.13
N PHE A 176 -14.28 9.84 -9.17
CA PHE A 176 -15.54 9.07 -9.16
C PHE A 176 -16.49 9.36 -10.33
N TYR A 177 -16.45 10.57 -10.90
CA TYR A 177 -17.53 11.04 -11.78
C TYR A 177 -17.19 11.01 -13.27
N GLU A 178 -15.91 10.92 -13.62
CA GLU A 178 -15.45 11.02 -15.00
C GLU A 178 -14.39 9.97 -15.32
N PRO A 179 -14.46 9.30 -16.49
CA PRO A 179 -13.37 8.45 -16.96
C PRO A 179 -12.03 9.19 -17.00
N PRO A 180 -10.90 8.52 -16.71
CA PRO A 180 -9.59 9.15 -16.59
C PRO A 180 -9.17 9.95 -17.82
N LEU A 181 -9.39 9.40 -19.02
CA LEU A 181 -8.96 10.05 -20.26
C LEU A 181 -9.77 11.29 -20.63
N THR A 182 -10.90 11.52 -19.96
CA THR A 182 -11.71 12.73 -20.09
C THR A 182 -11.60 13.68 -18.90
N ASN A 183 -11.01 13.21 -17.80
CA ASN A 183 -10.85 14.00 -16.58
C ASN A 183 -9.68 14.98 -16.73
N LYS A 184 -9.97 16.29 -16.71
CA LYS A 184 -8.97 17.34 -16.94
C LYS A 184 -7.82 17.29 -15.92
N LEU A 185 -8.12 17.13 -14.63
CA LEU A 185 -7.09 17.05 -13.59
C LEU A 185 -6.16 15.87 -13.84
N PHE A 186 -6.73 14.70 -14.15
CA PHE A 186 -5.96 13.50 -14.45
C PHE A 186 -5.04 13.66 -15.65
N GLN A 187 -5.55 14.24 -16.76
CA GLN A 187 -4.74 14.54 -17.94
C GLN A 187 -3.60 15.51 -17.62
N THR A 188 -3.89 16.64 -16.95
CA THR A 188 -2.87 17.60 -16.53
C THR A 188 -1.79 16.95 -15.67
N MET A 189 -2.17 16.11 -14.71
CA MET A 189 -1.24 15.40 -13.85
C MET A 189 -0.31 14.47 -14.65
N LEU A 190 -0.87 13.67 -15.55
CA LEU A 190 -0.08 12.75 -16.37
C LEU A 190 0.84 13.47 -17.35
N ASP A 191 0.35 14.48 -18.06
CA ASP A 191 1.14 15.22 -19.05
C ASP A 191 2.36 15.86 -18.39
N ASN A 192 2.18 16.45 -17.21
CA ASN A 192 3.27 17.10 -16.48
C ASN A 192 4.26 16.10 -15.88
N LEU A 193 3.82 14.92 -15.44
CA LEU A 193 4.73 13.90 -14.89
C LEU A 193 5.49 13.15 -16.00
N ALA A 194 4.82 12.87 -17.12
CA ALA A 194 5.40 12.12 -18.24
C ALA A 194 6.48 12.94 -18.97
N VAL A 195 6.28 14.25 -19.16
CA VAL A 195 7.22 15.10 -19.93
C VAL A 195 8.52 15.40 -19.18
N ARG A 196 8.56 15.21 -17.85
CA ARG A 196 9.72 15.51 -17.01
C ARG A 196 10.73 14.38 -17.08
N THR A 197 11.65 14.43 -18.04
CA THR A 197 12.65 13.38 -18.27
C THR A 197 13.55 13.12 -17.07
N GLU A 198 13.89 14.16 -16.30
CA GLU A 198 14.80 14.05 -15.16
C GLU A 198 14.19 13.29 -13.97
N LEU A 199 12.86 13.30 -13.81
CA LEU A 199 12.21 12.63 -12.68
C LEU A 199 12.43 11.11 -12.72
N ASP A 200 13.03 10.49 -11.70
CA ASP A 200 13.30 9.04 -11.74
C ASP A 200 12.03 8.18 -11.66
N GLY A 201 11.02 8.67 -10.95
CA GLY A 201 9.78 7.92 -10.81
C GLY A 201 8.74 8.54 -9.89
N VAL A 202 7.68 7.78 -9.64
CA VAL A 202 6.49 8.21 -8.91
C VAL A 202 6.06 7.14 -7.90
N TYR A 203 5.74 7.61 -6.70
CA TYR A 203 5.20 6.81 -5.60
C TYR A 203 3.71 7.13 -5.41
N VAL A 204 2.83 6.29 -5.93
CA VAL A 204 1.39 6.54 -6.09
C VAL A 204 0.61 6.07 -4.86
N VAL A 205 -0.17 6.98 -4.26
CA VAL A 205 -0.95 6.73 -3.05
C VAL A 205 -2.39 7.24 -3.21
N PRO A 206 -3.33 6.38 -3.63
CA PRO A 206 -4.75 6.72 -3.57
C PRO A 206 -5.23 6.69 -2.11
N ILE A 207 -5.88 7.77 -1.70
CA ILE A 207 -6.41 7.96 -0.36
C ILE A 207 -7.93 7.76 -0.41
N GLN A 208 -8.39 6.69 0.24
CA GLN A 208 -9.79 6.28 0.25
C GLN A 208 -10.61 7.20 1.14
N THR A 209 -11.58 7.87 0.53
CA THR A 209 -12.59 8.68 1.23
C THR A 209 -13.73 7.83 1.78
N ASN A 210 -13.98 6.65 1.18
CA ASN A 210 -14.93 5.66 1.67
C ASN A 210 -14.20 4.59 2.51
N ASP A 211 -14.59 4.40 3.77
CA ASP A 211 -13.95 3.46 4.69
C ASP A 211 -14.67 2.11 4.80
N SER A 212 -15.77 1.91 4.06
CA SER A 212 -16.59 0.70 4.13
C SER A 212 -15.90 -0.56 3.58
N SER A 213 -14.94 -0.39 2.68
CA SER A 213 -14.18 -1.48 2.05
C SER A 213 -12.68 -1.27 2.20
N THR A 214 -11.94 -2.36 2.44
CA THR A 214 -10.46 -2.32 2.39
C THR A 214 -9.91 -2.28 0.96
N LYS A 215 -10.77 -2.43 -0.05
CA LYS A 215 -10.44 -2.48 -1.47
C LYS A 215 -10.92 -1.20 -2.14
N VAL A 216 -10.18 -0.73 -3.14
CA VAL A 216 -10.63 0.35 -4.02
C VAL A 216 -11.91 -0.13 -4.73
N ASP A 217 -13.00 0.58 -4.55
CA ASP A 217 -14.35 0.17 -4.95
C ASP A 217 -15.01 1.13 -5.95
N ASP A 218 -14.21 1.95 -6.64
CA ASP A 218 -14.65 2.80 -7.75
C ASP A 218 -13.92 2.47 -9.06
N LYS A 219 -14.68 2.33 -10.15
CA LYS A 219 -14.16 1.88 -11.45
C LYS A 219 -13.15 2.88 -12.02
N TYR A 220 -13.46 4.17 -11.99
CA TYR A 220 -12.64 5.19 -12.61
C TYR A 220 -11.37 5.47 -11.81
N VAL A 221 -11.41 5.30 -10.48
CA VAL A 221 -10.18 5.32 -9.66
C VAL A 221 -9.26 4.18 -10.06
N VAL A 222 -9.78 2.97 -10.21
CA VAL A 222 -8.98 1.81 -10.65
C VAL A 222 -8.38 2.04 -12.03
N GLU A 223 -9.21 2.48 -12.99
CA GLU A 223 -8.78 2.79 -14.36
C GLU A 223 -7.71 3.90 -14.38
N SER A 224 -7.86 4.94 -13.54
CA SER A 224 -6.88 6.02 -13.37
C SER A 224 -5.53 5.48 -12.90
N ILE A 225 -5.51 4.61 -11.90
CA ILE A 225 -4.27 4.00 -11.38
C ILE A 225 -3.58 3.15 -12.46
N LEU A 226 -4.35 2.39 -13.24
CA LEU A 226 -3.80 1.58 -14.34
C LEU A 226 -3.17 2.45 -15.43
N HIS A 227 -3.83 3.55 -15.83
CA HIS A 227 -3.27 4.49 -16.78
C HIS A 227 -2.02 5.21 -16.25
N ILE A 228 -1.98 5.57 -14.96
CA ILE A 228 -0.75 6.11 -14.33
C ILE A 228 0.40 5.11 -14.49
N CYS A 229 0.16 3.83 -14.20
CA CYS A 229 1.18 2.79 -14.33
C CYS A 229 1.68 2.64 -15.76
N ASN A 230 0.76 2.54 -16.74
CA ASN A 230 1.12 2.35 -18.14
C ASN A 230 1.84 3.57 -18.72
N ILE A 231 1.27 4.77 -18.57
CA ILE A 231 1.81 5.98 -19.21
C ILE A 231 3.16 6.36 -18.61
N LEU A 232 3.31 6.31 -17.28
CA LEU A 232 4.60 6.67 -16.67
C LEU A 232 5.67 5.62 -16.94
N SER A 233 5.34 4.32 -16.92
CA SER A 233 6.32 3.28 -17.26
C SER A 233 6.79 3.32 -18.72
N GLN A 234 5.91 3.69 -19.66
CA GLN A 234 6.29 3.94 -21.06
C GLN A 234 7.26 5.12 -21.21
N ASN A 235 7.26 6.05 -20.26
CA ASN A 235 8.22 7.16 -20.18
C ASN A 235 9.40 6.83 -19.24
N GLU A 236 9.73 5.54 -19.12
CA GLU A 236 10.88 5.00 -18.38
C GLU A 236 10.89 5.36 -16.88
N LYS A 237 9.74 5.71 -16.31
CA LYS A 237 9.61 6.03 -14.89
C LYS A 237 9.49 4.78 -14.04
N VAL A 238 10.15 4.79 -12.88
CA VAL A 238 9.85 3.84 -11.81
C VAL A 238 8.48 4.16 -11.22
N VAL A 239 7.55 3.22 -11.24
CA VAL A 239 6.22 3.41 -10.65
C VAL A 239 6.02 2.44 -9.48
N VAL A 240 5.84 2.99 -8.28
CA VAL A 240 5.51 2.22 -7.09
C VAL A 240 4.12 2.61 -6.63
N THR A 241 3.18 1.66 -6.66
CA THR A 241 1.85 1.88 -6.10
C THR A 241 1.79 1.39 -4.66
N ASN A 242 1.26 2.17 -3.73
CA ASN A 242 1.04 1.70 -2.37
C ASN A 242 -0.43 1.80 -1.98
N TYR A 243 -0.82 1.08 -0.93
CA TYR A 243 -2.14 1.19 -0.30
C TYR A 243 -3.32 0.85 -1.22
N ILE A 244 -3.09 -0.03 -2.19
CA ILE A 244 -4.13 -0.58 -3.08
C ILE A 244 -4.27 -2.10 -2.95
N ASP A 245 -3.65 -2.66 -1.93
CA ASP A 245 -3.67 -4.07 -1.61
C ASP A 245 -3.42 -5.00 -2.81
N SER A 246 -4.31 -5.97 -3.08
CA SER A 246 -4.18 -6.92 -4.18
C SER A 246 -4.37 -6.29 -5.57
N LEU A 247 -4.93 -5.08 -5.68
CA LEU A 247 -5.00 -4.38 -6.96
C LEU A 247 -3.60 -4.04 -7.49
N GLY A 248 -2.62 -3.90 -6.59
CA GLY A 248 -1.23 -3.69 -6.97
C GLY A 248 -0.68 -4.79 -7.88
N PHE A 249 -1.23 -6.02 -7.81
CA PHE A 249 -0.88 -7.08 -8.74
C PHE A 249 -1.33 -6.79 -10.18
N ALA A 250 -2.55 -6.25 -10.36
CA ALA A 250 -3.00 -5.78 -11.68
C ALA A 250 -2.15 -4.59 -12.18
N CYS A 251 -1.74 -3.71 -11.27
CA CYS A 251 -0.89 -2.57 -11.60
C CYS A 251 0.48 -3.02 -12.13
N LEU A 252 1.06 -4.12 -11.61
CA LEU A 252 2.28 -4.69 -12.18
C LEU A 252 2.09 -5.11 -13.64
N GLY A 253 0.94 -5.69 -13.98
CA GLY A 253 0.61 -6.04 -15.36
C GLY A 253 0.38 -4.83 -16.26
N ALA A 254 -0.06 -3.71 -15.69
CA ALA A 254 -0.19 -2.43 -16.40
C ALA A 254 1.11 -1.61 -16.47
N GLY A 255 2.23 -2.11 -15.92
CA GLY A 255 3.54 -1.45 -16.03
C GLY A 255 4.16 -0.93 -14.73
N ALA A 256 3.49 -1.08 -13.58
CA ALA A 256 4.09 -0.71 -12.30
C ALA A 256 5.36 -1.53 -12.01
N THR A 257 6.39 -0.88 -11.49
CA THR A 257 7.64 -1.53 -11.08
C THR A 257 7.44 -2.35 -9.81
N ALA A 258 6.71 -1.80 -8.84
CA ALA A 258 6.43 -2.45 -7.57
C ALA A 258 5.07 -2.03 -6.99
N PHE A 259 4.55 -2.85 -6.08
CA PHE A 259 3.41 -2.47 -5.27
C PHE A 259 3.60 -2.81 -3.79
N GLY A 260 3.10 -1.95 -2.91
CA GLY A 260 3.11 -2.11 -1.47
C GLY A 260 1.78 -2.64 -0.92
N SER A 261 1.84 -3.64 -0.04
CA SER A 261 0.69 -4.12 0.73
C SER A 261 1.14 -4.81 2.03
N GLY A 262 0.25 -4.96 2.99
CA GLY A 262 0.48 -5.74 4.21
C GLY A 262 -0.76 -6.49 4.70
N TYR A 263 -0.86 -6.64 6.01
CA TYR A 263 -1.89 -7.47 6.64
C TYR A 263 -3.01 -6.67 7.29
N SER A 264 -2.67 -5.61 8.02
CA SER A 264 -3.68 -4.76 8.67
C SER A 264 -4.30 -3.77 7.68
N ASN A 265 -5.45 -3.18 8.01
CA ASN A 265 -6.10 -2.20 7.14
C ASN A 265 -5.16 -1.04 6.78
N LYS A 266 -4.44 -0.49 7.78
CA LYS A 266 -3.44 0.57 7.59
C LYS A 266 -2.26 0.18 6.71
N ASP A 267 -2.01 -1.12 6.52
CA ASP A 267 -0.95 -1.61 5.64
C ASP A 267 -1.48 -1.95 4.24
N LYS A 268 -2.81 -2.07 4.09
CA LYS A 268 -3.48 -2.47 2.84
C LYS A 268 -4.04 -1.28 2.08
N ARG A 269 -4.59 -0.29 2.79
CA ARG A 269 -5.20 0.93 2.26
C ARG A 269 -4.73 2.16 3.01
N MET A 270 -4.89 3.31 2.37
CA MET A 270 -4.69 4.62 2.97
C MET A 270 -6.06 5.24 3.15
N CYS A 271 -6.48 5.38 4.40
CA CYS A 271 -7.74 6.00 4.77
C CYS A 271 -7.52 6.74 6.09
N PHE A 272 -7.87 8.03 6.16
CA PHE A 272 -7.64 8.83 7.36
C PHE A 272 -8.38 8.29 8.59
N ASN A 273 -9.55 7.67 8.40
CA ASN A 273 -10.32 7.05 9.49
C ASN A 273 -9.56 5.90 10.16
N ASP A 274 -8.66 5.21 9.43
CA ASP A 274 -7.85 4.17 10.03
C ASP A 274 -6.83 4.77 11.04
N PHE A 275 -6.51 6.07 10.98
CA PHE A 275 -5.56 6.75 11.87
C PHE A 275 -6.17 7.35 13.14
N ILE A 276 -7.50 7.36 13.25
CA ILE A 276 -8.22 7.76 14.48
C ILE A 276 -7.88 6.78 15.61
N ASP A 277 -7.56 7.33 16.79
CA ASP A 277 -7.12 6.55 17.94
C ASP A 277 -8.26 5.70 18.54
N ALA A 278 -8.27 4.42 18.20
CA ALA A 278 -9.19 3.43 18.77
C ALA A 278 -8.56 2.60 19.91
N SER A 279 -9.42 2.03 20.77
CA SER A 279 -9.06 1.14 21.88
C SER A 279 -8.76 -0.30 21.41
N GLY A 280 -7.70 -0.44 20.59
CA GLY A 280 -7.14 -1.73 20.18
C GLY A 280 -7.93 -2.46 19.10
N GLY A 281 -7.21 -3.12 18.18
CA GLY A 281 -7.79 -3.94 17.12
C GLY A 281 -7.95 -5.40 17.55
N ARG A 282 -9.07 -6.02 17.19
CA ARG A 282 -9.29 -7.46 17.27
C ARG A 282 -9.23 -8.03 15.86
N SER A 283 -8.24 -8.88 15.58
CA SER A 283 -8.12 -9.52 14.27
C SER A 283 -8.21 -11.04 14.40
N TYR A 284 -8.90 -11.69 13.47
CA TYR A 284 -8.93 -13.14 13.34
C TYR A 284 -8.08 -13.55 12.13
N PRO A 285 -7.51 -14.77 12.10
CA PRO A 285 -6.77 -15.25 10.95
C PRO A 285 -7.65 -15.33 9.70
N ARG A 286 -7.12 -14.83 8.58
CA ARG A 286 -7.74 -14.89 7.25
C ARG A 286 -6.78 -15.53 6.24
N PHE A 287 -7.25 -16.56 5.55
CA PHE A 287 -6.55 -17.12 4.41
C PHE A 287 -6.74 -16.18 3.22
N TYR A 288 -5.63 -15.67 2.67
CA TYR A 288 -5.69 -14.89 1.44
C TYR A 288 -5.72 -15.86 0.26
N SER A 289 -6.79 -15.79 -0.54
CA SER A 289 -6.85 -16.50 -1.81
C SER A 289 -6.56 -15.51 -2.93
N HIS A 290 -5.49 -15.75 -3.68
CA HIS A 290 -5.17 -14.96 -4.85
C HIS A 290 -6.13 -15.27 -5.99
N ASN A 291 -6.49 -16.56 -6.16
CA ASN A 291 -7.46 -16.99 -7.17
C ASN A 291 -8.88 -16.43 -6.94
N LEU A 292 -9.26 -16.12 -5.70
CA LEU A 292 -10.56 -15.51 -5.37
C LEU A 292 -10.46 -14.01 -5.09
N ILE A 293 -9.25 -13.43 -5.04
CA ILE A 293 -9.00 -12.02 -4.69
C ILE A 293 -9.67 -11.63 -3.36
N SER A 294 -9.61 -12.52 -2.36
CA SER A 294 -10.38 -12.39 -1.12
C SER A 294 -9.59 -12.81 0.12
N ASP A 295 -9.89 -12.16 1.25
CA ASP A 295 -9.41 -12.52 2.57
C ASP A 295 -10.48 -13.34 3.31
N LEU A 296 -10.35 -14.66 3.29
CA LEU A 296 -11.34 -15.61 3.81
C LEU A 296 -11.07 -15.91 5.28
N TYR A 297 -12.04 -15.76 6.17
CA TYR A 297 -11.87 -16.21 7.54
C TYR A 297 -11.53 -17.71 7.59
N SER A 298 -10.43 -18.00 8.29
CA SER A 298 -9.82 -19.33 8.37
C SER A 298 -10.81 -20.44 8.68
N ASN A 299 -11.78 -20.24 9.59
CA ASN A 299 -12.76 -21.27 9.90
C ASN A 299 -14.09 -21.03 9.20
N ARG A 300 -14.76 -19.90 9.43
CA ARG A 300 -16.16 -19.71 8.98
C ARG A 300 -16.31 -19.65 7.46
N ASP A 301 -15.33 -19.13 6.72
CA ASP A 301 -15.42 -19.03 5.26
C ASP A 301 -14.85 -20.29 4.60
N LEU A 302 -13.67 -20.75 5.03
CA LEU A 302 -13.09 -21.97 4.44
C LEU A 302 -13.93 -23.23 4.69
N SER A 303 -14.62 -23.32 5.84
CA SER A 303 -15.55 -24.43 6.09
C SER A 303 -16.73 -24.40 5.11
N LYS A 304 -17.26 -23.21 4.76
CA LYS A 304 -18.32 -23.08 3.74
C LYS A 304 -17.84 -23.58 2.38
N ILE A 305 -16.64 -23.16 1.95
CA ILE A 305 -16.03 -23.60 0.68
C ILE A 305 -15.81 -25.12 0.66
N ARG A 306 -15.35 -25.69 1.79
CA ARG A 306 -15.24 -27.15 1.98
C ARG A 306 -16.59 -27.85 1.83
N ASP A 307 -17.62 -27.35 2.50
CA ASP A 307 -18.93 -28.01 2.57
C ASP A 307 -19.63 -28.05 1.20
N VAL A 308 -19.38 -27.05 0.35
CA VAL A 308 -19.85 -27.06 -1.05
C VAL A 308 -18.86 -27.73 -2.02
N ARG A 309 -17.81 -28.38 -1.51
CA ARG A 309 -16.78 -29.14 -2.27
C ARG A 309 -16.01 -28.29 -3.29
N LEU A 310 -15.72 -27.03 -2.94
CA LEU A 310 -15.03 -26.08 -3.82
C LEU A 310 -13.61 -25.71 -3.34
N LEU A 311 -13.00 -26.48 -2.43
CA LEU A 311 -11.59 -26.25 -2.00
C LEU A 311 -10.59 -26.26 -3.17
N ARG A 312 -10.93 -26.89 -4.29
CA ARG A 312 -10.11 -26.84 -5.51
C ARG A 312 -9.87 -25.42 -6.04
N LEU A 313 -10.73 -24.45 -5.71
CA LEU A 313 -10.61 -23.07 -6.16
C LEU A 313 -9.42 -22.33 -5.53
N ILE A 314 -9.04 -22.73 -4.33
CA ILE A 314 -7.94 -22.12 -3.56
C ILE A 314 -6.69 -23.00 -3.52
N LYS A 315 -6.66 -24.07 -4.32
CA LYS A 315 -5.60 -25.08 -4.26
C LYS A 315 -4.24 -24.52 -4.69
N GLU A 316 -4.24 -23.60 -5.64
CA GLU A 316 -3.02 -22.96 -6.17
C GLU A 316 -2.49 -21.85 -5.26
N ASP A 317 -3.27 -21.44 -4.25
CA ASP A 317 -2.87 -20.43 -3.27
C ASP A 317 -2.11 -21.04 -2.07
N ILE A 318 -1.97 -22.38 -2.01
CA ILE A 318 -1.40 -23.05 -0.83
C ILE A 318 0.11 -22.82 -0.75
N THR A 319 0.53 -22.19 0.35
CA THR A 319 1.94 -22.04 0.71
C THR A 319 2.36 -23.11 1.70
N ASN A 320 3.67 -23.24 1.96
CA ASN A 320 4.20 -24.11 3.02
C ASN A 320 3.57 -23.83 4.40
N ILE A 321 3.14 -22.60 4.68
CA ILE A 321 2.50 -22.19 5.94
C ILE A 321 1.04 -22.68 6.06
N SER A 322 0.35 -22.88 4.94
CA SER A 322 -1.08 -23.26 4.91
C SER A 322 -1.33 -24.72 4.56
N LYS A 323 -0.28 -25.54 4.36
CA LYS A 323 -0.40 -26.96 4.01
C LYS A 323 -1.25 -27.74 5.02
N ASP A 324 -0.97 -27.59 6.31
CA ASP A 324 -1.69 -28.32 7.37
C ASP A 324 -3.16 -27.90 7.44
N LEU A 325 -3.45 -26.61 7.28
CA LEU A 325 -4.82 -26.10 7.18
C LEU A 325 -5.56 -26.73 6.00
N PHE A 326 -4.95 -26.76 4.83
CA PHE A 326 -5.59 -27.32 3.64
C PHE A 326 -5.82 -28.83 3.75
N ASN A 327 -4.85 -29.57 4.29
CA ASN A 327 -4.97 -31.02 4.53
C ASN A 327 -6.10 -31.34 5.53
N GLU A 328 -6.22 -30.55 6.59
CA GLU A 328 -7.30 -30.67 7.57
C GLU A 328 -8.67 -30.44 6.91
N LEU A 329 -8.80 -29.40 6.07
CA LEU A 329 -10.04 -29.10 5.35
C LEU A 329 -10.42 -30.21 4.36
N ILE A 330 -9.46 -30.79 3.61
CA ILE A 330 -9.71 -31.92 2.70
C ILE A 330 -10.22 -33.14 3.48
N SER A 331 -9.68 -33.38 4.68
CA SER A 331 -10.05 -34.51 5.52
C SER A 331 -11.44 -34.36 6.16
N GLY A 332 -12.18 -33.29 5.84
CA GLY A 332 -13.48 -32.96 6.43
C GLY A 332 -13.37 -32.21 7.76
N GLY A 333 -12.15 -31.94 8.23
CA GLY A 333 -11.85 -31.19 9.45
C GLY A 333 -11.97 -29.67 9.26
N SER A 334 -11.64 -28.91 10.29
CA SER A 334 -11.81 -27.43 10.31
C SER A 334 -10.54 -26.72 10.76
N ALA A 335 -10.42 -25.43 10.45
CA ALA A 335 -9.26 -24.63 10.86
C ALA A 335 -9.06 -24.60 12.39
N ASN A 336 -10.10 -24.82 13.18
CA ASN A 336 -9.99 -24.88 14.64
C ASN A 336 -9.14 -26.05 15.17
N ASN A 337 -8.95 -27.08 14.34
CA ASN A 337 -8.10 -28.24 14.65
C ASN A 337 -6.62 -27.97 14.34
N VAL A 338 -6.30 -26.88 13.65
CA VAL A 338 -4.92 -26.49 13.30
C VAL A 338 -4.51 -25.30 14.18
N PRO A 339 -3.65 -25.46 15.21
CA PRO A 339 -3.40 -24.44 16.22
C PRO A 339 -3.05 -23.05 15.67
N ASN A 340 -2.17 -22.98 14.66
CA ASN A 340 -1.72 -21.71 14.08
C ASN A 340 -2.75 -21.04 13.15
N TRP A 341 -3.81 -21.76 12.79
CA TRP A 341 -4.90 -21.29 11.91
C TRP A 341 -6.26 -21.25 12.61
N ARG A 342 -6.32 -21.66 13.88
CA ARG A 342 -7.55 -21.59 14.68
C ARG A 342 -8.08 -20.16 14.68
N GLU A 343 -9.38 -20.02 14.43
CA GLU A 343 -10.05 -18.72 14.37
C GLU A 343 -10.25 -18.14 15.77
N SER A 344 -9.15 -17.66 16.37
CA SER A 344 -9.10 -17.01 17.67
C SER A 344 -8.47 -15.63 17.57
N LEU A 345 -8.85 -14.75 18.51
CA LEU A 345 -8.38 -13.38 18.54
C LEU A 345 -6.85 -13.30 18.52
N ASN A 346 -6.33 -12.50 17.61
CA ASN A 346 -4.92 -12.20 17.38
C ASN A 346 -4.04 -13.40 16.99
N ASN A 347 -4.64 -14.55 16.64
CA ASN A 347 -3.91 -15.68 16.06
C ASN A 347 -3.65 -15.46 14.58
N ILE A 348 -2.84 -14.45 14.24
CA ILE A 348 -2.71 -13.94 12.86
C ILE A 348 -1.34 -14.21 12.22
N THR A 349 -0.42 -14.87 12.92
CA THR A 349 0.96 -15.07 12.44
C THR A 349 1.01 -15.89 11.15
N ALA A 350 0.42 -17.08 11.13
CA ALA A 350 0.41 -17.94 9.94
C ALA A 350 -0.34 -17.29 8.77
N SER A 351 -1.44 -16.61 9.08
CA SER A 351 -2.24 -15.80 8.16
C SER A 351 -1.42 -14.71 7.46
N LYS A 352 -0.65 -13.92 8.24
CA LYS A 352 0.26 -12.88 7.72
C LYS A 352 1.35 -13.47 6.83
N GLN A 353 2.02 -14.53 7.29
CA GLN A 353 3.10 -15.18 6.55
C GLN A 353 2.62 -15.80 5.24
N HIS A 354 1.48 -16.50 5.27
CA HIS A 354 0.87 -17.09 4.09
C HIS A 354 0.54 -16.04 3.04
N ARG A 355 -0.06 -14.91 3.43
CA ARG A 355 -0.34 -13.79 2.51
C ARG A 355 0.91 -13.25 1.83
N ILE A 356 1.98 -13.01 2.61
CA ILE A 356 3.26 -12.50 2.09
C ILE A 356 3.84 -13.46 1.05
N LEU A 357 3.87 -14.76 1.37
CA LEU A 357 4.41 -15.78 0.48
C LEU A 357 3.58 -15.92 -0.81
N CYS A 358 2.25 -15.86 -0.70
CA CYS A 358 1.36 -15.90 -1.86
C CYS A 358 1.61 -14.72 -2.81
N PHE A 359 1.71 -13.48 -2.30
CA PHE A 359 2.04 -12.34 -3.15
C PHE A 359 3.44 -12.42 -3.76
N LYS A 360 4.43 -12.87 -2.99
CA LYS A 360 5.80 -13.06 -3.49
C LYS A 360 5.84 -14.05 -4.65
N GLU A 361 5.23 -15.22 -4.47
CA GLU A 361 5.18 -16.27 -5.49
C GLU A 361 4.48 -15.77 -6.75
N LYS A 362 3.26 -15.22 -6.62
CA LYS A 362 2.49 -14.73 -7.77
C LYS A 362 3.14 -13.55 -8.48
N THR A 363 3.80 -12.67 -7.73
CA THR A 363 4.57 -11.58 -8.34
C THR A 363 5.77 -12.10 -9.10
N ASN A 364 6.48 -13.11 -8.61
CA ASN A 364 7.61 -13.71 -9.33
C ASN A 364 7.14 -14.39 -10.62
N GLU A 365 6.02 -15.15 -10.57
CA GLU A 365 5.40 -15.73 -11.77
C GLU A 365 5.08 -14.66 -12.83
N LEU A 366 4.49 -13.53 -12.44
CA LEU A 366 4.18 -12.43 -13.37
C LEU A 366 5.44 -11.74 -13.92
N LEU A 367 6.49 -11.61 -13.11
CA LEU A 367 7.75 -10.98 -13.51
C LEU A 367 8.58 -11.83 -14.47
N GLU A 368 8.38 -13.14 -14.50
CA GLU A 368 9.00 -14.05 -15.48
C GLU A 368 8.42 -13.88 -16.90
N ILE A 369 7.25 -13.24 -17.04
CA ILE A 369 6.69 -12.87 -18.33
C ILE A 369 7.45 -11.63 -18.86
N GLU A 370 8.00 -11.71 -20.08
CA GLU A 370 8.78 -10.59 -20.64
C GLU A 370 7.88 -9.54 -21.31
N GLY A 371 6.85 -9.98 -22.06
CA GLY A 371 5.98 -9.11 -22.85
C GLY A 371 4.90 -8.41 -22.03
N ILE A 372 4.72 -7.11 -22.24
CA ILE A 372 3.65 -6.33 -21.57
C ILE A 372 2.25 -6.84 -21.95
N GLU A 373 2.01 -7.14 -23.22
CA GLU A 373 0.72 -7.67 -23.70
C GLU A 373 0.40 -9.05 -23.10
N GLU A 374 1.42 -9.87 -22.86
CA GLU A 374 1.28 -11.17 -22.20
C GLU A 374 0.97 -11.02 -20.71
N LYS A 375 1.60 -10.04 -20.02
CA LYS A 375 1.25 -9.69 -18.64
C LYS A 375 -0.17 -9.17 -18.53
N GLU A 376 -0.57 -8.30 -19.45
CA GLU A 376 -1.94 -7.77 -19.53
C GLU A 376 -2.95 -8.91 -19.73
N SER A 377 -2.66 -9.83 -20.64
CA SER A 377 -3.47 -11.03 -20.88
C SER A 377 -3.55 -11.93 -19.64
N TYR A 378 -2.44 -12.09 -18.91
CA TYR A 378 -2.38 -12.84 -17.67
C TYR A 378 -3.26 -12.22 -16.57
N ILE A 379 -3.17 -10.89 -16.37
CA ILE A 379 -3.99 -10.15 -15.41
C ILE A 379 -5.47 -10.21 -15.78
N LEU A 380 -5.80 -10.05 -17.06
CA LEU A 380 -7.18 -10.16 -17.53
C LEU A 380 -7.74 -11.56 -17.22
N GLY A 381 -6.99 -12.61 -17.54
CA GLY A 381 -7.39 -13.98 -17.23
C GLY A 381 -7.54 -14.23 -15.73
N TRP A 382 -6.66 -13.68 -14.90
CA TRP A 382 -6.77 -13.75 -13.44
C TRP A 382 -8.06 -13.10 -12.92
N LEU A 383 -8.38 -11.87 -13.37
CA LEU A 383 -9.61 -11.16 -12.99
C LEU A 383 -10.87 -11.90 -13.46
N GLN A 384 -10.89 -12.38 -14.70
CA GLN A 384 -12.00 -13.17 -15.26
C GLN A 384 -12.23 -14.47 -14.50
N ASN A 385 -11.16 -15.19 -14.16
CA ASN A 385 -11.24 -16.41 -13.36
C ASN A 385 -11.77 -16.14 -11.94
N ALA A 386 -11.29 -15.08 -11.30
CA ALA A 386 -11.76 -14.68 -9.98
C ALA A 386 -13.27 -14.35 -9.98
N GLU A 387 -13.75 -13.61 -10.98
CA GLU A 387 -15.17 -13.33 -11.15
C GLU A 387 -15.99 -14.62 -11.36
N ALA A 388 -15.55 -15.49 -12.28
CA ALA A 388 -16.22 -16.75 -12.55
C ALA A 388 -16.28 -17.66 -11.29
N PHE A 389 -15.19 -17.72 -10.53
CA PHE A 389 -15.14 -18.47 -9.27
C PHE A 389 -16.04 -17.87 -8.21
N ARG A 390 -16.14 -16.54 -8.15
CA ARG A 390 -17.03 -15.85 -7.22
C ARG A 390 -18.49 -16.13 -7.55
N LEU A 391 -18.89 -16.01 -8.81
CA LEU A 391 -20.25 -16.33 -9.26
C LEU A 391 -20.64 -17.79 -8.93
N LEU A 392 -19.71 -18.73 -9.09
CA LEU A 392 -19.91 -20.12 -8.70
C LEU A 392 -20.12 -20.27 -7.19
N LEU A 393 -19.30 -19.59 -6.36
CA LEU A 393 -19.43 -19.62 -4.91
C LEU A 393 -20.76 -19.00 -4.46
N ASP A 394 -21.14 -17.85 -4.99
CA ASP A 394 -22.40 -17.19 -4.67
C ASP A 394 -23.62 -18.05 -5.03
N SER A 395 -23.56 -18.74 -6.18
CA SER A 395 -24.59 -19.70 -6.58
C SER A 395 -24.71 -20.89 -5.61
N LYS A 396 -23.60 -21.34 -5.01
CA LYS A 396 -23.59 -22.48 -4.07
C LYS A 396 -23.83 -22.08 -2.61
N LEU A 397 -23.62 -20.82 -2.27
CA LEU A 397 -23.66 -20.30 -0.91
C LEU A 397 -24.76 -19.25 -0.72
N GLN A 398 -25.79 -19.25 -1.56
CA GLN A 398 -26.86 -18.23 -1.55
C GLN A 398 -27.48 -17.99 -0.17
N ASP A 399 -27.75 -19.07 0.59
CA ASP A 399 -28.34 -18.98 1.93
C ASP A 399 -27.32 -18.74 3.05
N ASN A 400 -26.02 -18.82 2.74
CA ASN A 400 -24.92 -18.68 3.70
C ASN A 400 -23.66 -18.11 3.03
N PRO A 401 -23.71 -16.85 2.56
CA PRO A 401 -22.65 -16.26 1.74
C PRO A 401 -21.33 -16.16 2.51
N LEU A 402 -20.23 -16.02 1.78
CA LEU A 402 -18.92 -15.71 2.37
C LEU A 402 -18.95 -14.35 3.07
N SER A 403 -18.02 -14.14 4.00
CA SER A 403 -17.95 -12.88 4.76
C SER A 403 -17.49 -11.69 3.92
N ASP A 404 -16.72 -11.95 2.87
CA ASP A 404 -16.33 -10.96 1.86
C ASP A 404 -17.42 -10.88 0.78
N ASP A 405 -17.87 -9.68 0.44
CA ASP A 405 -18.88 -9.45 -0.61
C ASP A 405 -18.27 -9.48 -2.03
N SER A 406 -16.94 -9.36 -2.13
CA SER A 406 -16.17 -9.45 -3.37
C SER A 406 -16.64 -8.53 -4.51
N ARG A 407 -17.38 -7.45 -4.21
CA ARG A 407 -17.94 -6.54 -5.24
C ARG A 407 -16.84 -5.84 -6.05
N HIS A 408 -15.65 -5.69 -5.48
CA HIS A 408 -14.49 -5.12 -6.15
C HIS A 408 -14.04 -5.93 -7.37
N ILE A 409 -14.29 -7.23 -7.44
CA ILE A 409 -13.74 -8.09 -8.51
C ILE A 409 -14.31 -7.71 -9.88
N SER A 410 -15.64 -7.70 -10.03
CA SER A 410 -16.30 -7.31 -11.28
C SER A 410 -15.97 -5.87 -11.67
N LEU A 411 -15.83 -5.00 -10.68
CA LEU A 411 -15.44 -3.61 -10.89
C LEU A 411 -14.01 -3.50 -11.42
N TRP A 412 -13.06 -4.22 -10.83
CA TRP A 412 -11.67 -4.26 -11.28
C TRP A 412 -11.54 -4.86 -12.67
N LEU A 413 -12.28 -5.94 -12.96
CA LEU A 413 -12.34 -6.51 -14.30
C LEU A 413 -12.83 -5.49 -15.32
N GLY A 414 -13.96 -4.84 -15.07
CA GLY A 414 -14.51 -3.83 -15.98
C GLY A 414 -13.63 -2.59 -16.13
N ALA A 415 -12.88 -2.20 -15.09
CA ALA A 415 -11.87 -1.13 -15.17
C ALA A 415 -10.66 -1.57 -16.02
N PHE A 416 -10.17 -2.79 -15.83
CA PHE A 416 -9.03 -3.32 -16.57
C PHE A 416 -9.36 -3.52 -18.06
N GLU A 417 -10.54 -4.03 -18.40
CA GLU A 417 -11.01 -4.12 -19.78
C GLU A 417 -11.15 -2.73 -20.42
N SER A 418 -11.63 -1.73 -19.67
CA SER A 418 -11.70 -0.34 -20.14
C SER A 418 -10.31 0.22 -20.43
N TYR A 419 -9.36 0.02 -19.51
CA TYR A 419 -7.96 0.38 -19.68
C TYR A 419 -7.36 -0.23 -20.96
N LEU A 420 -7.53 -1.54 -21.19
CA LEU A 420 -6.98 -2.22 -22.37
C LEU A 420 -7.56 -1.68 -23.69
N ASN A 421 -8.82 -1.28 -23.69
CA ASN A 421 -9.48 -0.72 -24.88
C ASN A 421 -9.03 0.71 -25.21
N ASN A 422 -8.46 1.43 -24.24
CA ASN A 422 -8.10 2.84 -24.36
C ASN A 422 -6.59 3.08 -24.12
N ARG A 423 -5.76 2.08 -24.38
CA ARG A 423 -4.31 2.11 -24.12
C ARG A 423 -3.57 3.15 -24.96
#